data_AF-A0AAV3Z8V9-F1
#
_entry.id   AF-A0AAV3Z8V9-F1
#
_cell.length_a   1.000
_cell.length_b   1.000
_cell.length_c   1.000
_cell.angle_alpha   90.00
_cell.angle_beta   90.00
_cell.angle_gamma   90.00
#
_symmetry.space_group_name_H-M   'P 1'
#
loop_
_entity.id
_entity.type
_entity.pdbx_description
1 polymer ?
#
loop_
_entity_poly.entity_id
_entity_poly.type
_entity_poly.pdbx_seq_one_letter_code
_entity_poly.pdbx_strand_id
1 'polypeptide(L)'
;MSRKRRYPCSLCGTSCNSTCSSVECNKCKGWIHRFNTAASSTDVEILIDAARSEKLLMEIYDVQLPETEIENEQSHQNADDQVDPIALQVLSKYHPVIVETHAPICVTGDGNCLFRAVSLALYGTEEFHATLRLLCAIEMIENRPHYDYEHLLFVDHFNDPRLVFDKYDVLLKDVTKVGSFSGLMTVSAISAALNLPIQSYCPPTQAA
;
A
#
# COMPACT_ATOMS: atom_id res chain seq x y z
N MET A 1 0.25 -43.71 -18.38
CA MET A 1 -0.24 -42.89 -19.51
C MET A 1 -0.61 -41.51 -19.00
N SER A 2 0.17 -40.48 -19.32
CA SER A 2 -0.07 -39.09 -18.88
C SER A 2 -1.23 -38.46 -19.65
N ARG A 3 -2.25 -37.96 -18.95
CA ARG A 3 -3.39 -37.23 -19.55
C ARG A 3 -2.90 -35.86 -20.04
N LYS A 4 -2.86 -35.67 -21.35
CA LYS A 4 -2.55 -34.37 -21.99
C LYS A 4 -3.66 -33.36 -21.63
N ARG A 5 -3.32 -32.30 -20.89
CA ARG A 5 -4.23 -31.19 -20.63
C ARG A 5 -4.30 -30.31 -21.89
N ARG A 6 -5.51 -30.00 -22.36
CA ARG A 6 -5.75 -29.07 -23.47
C ARG A 6 -6.10 -27.71 -22.89
N TYR A 7 -5.53 -26.66 -23.45
CA TYR A 7 -5.84 -25.28 -23.08
C TYR A 7 -6.46 -24.55 -24.29
N PRO A 8 -7.57 -23.80 -24.10
CA PRO A 8 -8.13 -22.98 -25.17
C PRO A 8 -7.24 -21.77 -25.45
N CYS A 9 -7.03 -21.46 -26.73
CA CYS A 9 -6.33 -20.26 -27.17
C CYS A 9 -7.11 -18.99 -26.77
N SER A 10 -6.43 -17.98 -26.23
CA SER A 10 -7.04 -16.71 -25.81
C SER A 10 -7.54 -15.85 -26.98
N LEU A 11 -6.98 -16.03 -28.18
CA LEU A 11 -7.36 -15.26 -29.37
C LEU A 11 -8.50 -15.89 -30.17
N CYS A 12 -8.54 -17.24 -30.25
CA CYS A 12 -9.48 -17.94 -31.13
C CYS A 12 -10.33 -19.02 -30.43
N GLY A 13 -10.20 -19.17 -29.11
CA GLY A 13 -10.99 -20.10 -28.29
C GLY A 13 -10.74 -21.59 -28.54
N THR A 14 -9.84 -21.96 -29.47
CA THR A 14 -9.68 -23.35 -29.90
C THR A 14 -8.70 -24.11 -28.99
N SER A 15 -9.10 -25.31 -28.55
CA SER A 15 -8.31 -26.17 -27.65
C SER A 15 -7.04 -26.70 -28.32
N CYS A 16 -5.87 -26.29 -27.81
CA CYS A 16 -4.57 -26.71 -28.34
C CYS A 16 -4.04 -27.95 -27.59
N ASN A 17 -3.37 -28.85 -28.33
CA ASN A 17 -2.75 -30.06 -27.80
C ASN A 17 -1.26 -29.83 -27.61
N SER A 18 -0.75 -29.60 -26.39
CA SER A 18 0.69 -29.71 -26.17
C SER A 18 1.12 -29.96 -24.72
N THR A 19 2.32 -30.52 -24.62
CA THR A 19 3.06 -30.84 -23.40
C THR A 19 4.36 -30.03 -23.29
N CYS A 20 4.47 -28.90 -24.00
CA CYS A 20 5.67 -28.08 -24.07
C CYS A 20 5.40 -26.62 -23.67
N SER A 21 6.45 -25.95 -23.16
CA SER A 21 6.50 -24.61 -22.56
C SER A 21 6.19 -23.44 -23.50
N SER A 22 6.07 -23.67 -24.79
CA SER A 22 5.61 -22.69 -25.77
C SER A 22 5.00 -23.43 -26.96
N VAL A 23 3.76 -23.12 -27.33
CA VAL A 23 3.15 -23.64 -28.56
C VAL A 23 2.48 -22.52 -29.34
N GLU A 24 2.82 -22.47 -30.62
CA GLU A 24 2.19 -21.65 -31.63
C GLU A 24 0.79 -22.21 -31.94
N CYS A 25 -0.24 -21.35 -31.88
CA CYS A 25 -1.58 -21.77 -32.26
C CYS A 25 -1.65 -22.02 -33.77
N ASN A 26 -1.94 -23.25 -34.20
CA ASN A 26 -2.04 -23.59 -35.63
C ASN A 26 -3.05 -22.75 -36.43
N LYS A 27 -4.06 -22.19 -35.77
CA LYS A 27 -5.14 -21.42 -36.41
C LYS A 27 -4.82 -19.94 -36.53
N CYS A 28 -4.40 -19.29 -35.44
CA CYS A 28 -4.15 -17.84 -35.43
C CYS A 28 -2.67 -17.47 -35.47
N LYS A 29 -1.77 -18.45 -35.45
CA LYS A 29 -0.30 -18.27 -35.45
C LYS A 29 0.23 -17.43 -34.28
N GLY A 30 -0.61 -17.18 -33.28
CA GLY A 30 -0.24 -16.50 -32.04
C GLY A 30 0.48 -17.45 -31.09
N TRP A 31 1.56 -16.97 -30.48
CA TRP A 31 2.35 -17.69 -29.48
C TRP A 31 1.69 -17.55 -28.11
N ILE A 32 1.42 -18.65 -27.41
CA ILE A 32 0.89 -18.61 -26.04
C ILE A 32 1.90 -19.27 -25.10
N HIS A 33 2.40 -18.48 -24.15
CA HIS A 33 3.17 -18.93 -23.00
C HIS A 33 2.26 -19.19 -21.80
N ARG A 34 2.69 -20.07 -20.88
CA ARG A 34 2.15 -20.08 -19.51
C ARG A 34 3.30 -20.10 -18.51
N PHE A 35 3.17 -19.17 -17.57
CA PHE A 35 3.94 -18.94 -16.35
C PHE A 35 5.26 -18.18 -16.52
N ASN A 36 5.16 -16.85 -16.41
CA ASN A 36 6.19 -16.06 -15.77
C ASN A 36 5.54 -15.18 -14.70
N THR A 37 5.97 -15.36 -13.45
CA THR A 37 5.60 -14.55 -12.28
C THR A 37 6.38 -13.26 -12.30
N ALA A 38 5.92 -12.31 -13.11
CA ALA A 38 6.27 -10.90 -13.00
C ALA A 38 4.97 -10.14 -13.33
N ALA A 39 4.54 -9.26 -12.44
CA ALA A 39 3.40 -8.36 -12.71
C ALA A 39 3.67 -7.68 -14.05
N SER A 40 2.74 -7.82 -14.99
CA SER A 40 2.95 -7.26 -16.33
C SER A 40 2.66 -5.76 -16.29
N SER A 41 3.27 -4.97 -17.18
CA SER A 41 2.99 -3.54 -17.32
C SER A 41 1.50 -3.21 -17.46
N THR A 42 0.71 -4.16 -17.98
CA THR A 42 -0.76 -4.11 -18.08
C THR A 42 -1.46 -3.97 -16.74
N ASP A 43 -0.93 -4.57 -15.67
CA ASP A 43 -1.56 -4.55 -14.34
C ASP A 43 -1.43 -3.16 -13.70
N VAL A 44 -0.30 -2.46 -13.96
CA VAL A 44 -0.07 -1.09 -13.48
C VAL A 44 -0.94 -0.09 -14.25
N GLU A 45 -1.09 -0.25 -15.57
CA GLU A 45 -1.97 0.61 -16.38
C GLU A 45 -3.44 0.52 -15.95
N ILE A 46 -3.93 -0.68 -15.63
CA ILE A 46 -5.29 -0.88 -15.08
C ILE A 46 -5.45 -0.17 -13.73
N LEU A 47 -4.43 -0.22 -12.87
CA LEU A 47 -4.45 0.49 -11.59
C LEU A 47 -4.44 2.01 -11.77
N ILE A 48 -3.73 2.53 -12.78
CA ILE A 48 -3.74 3.95 -13.14
C ILE A 48 -5.14 4.40 -13.54
N ASP A 49 -5.78 3.69 -14.46
CA ASP A 49 -7.13 4.05 -14.92
C ASP A 49 -8.17 3.97 -13.77
N ALA A 50 -8.04 2.99 -12.88
CA ALA A 50 -8.86 2.88 -11.68
C ALA A 50 -8.63 4.05 -10.72
N ALA A 51 -7.38 4.39 -10.40
CA ALA A 51 -7.04 5.48 -9.49
C ALA A 51 -7.55 6.83 -9.99
N ARG A 52 -7.42 7.10 -11.29
CA ARG A 52 -7.96 8.31 -11.92
C ARG A 52 -9.48 8.38 -11.82
N SER A 53 -10.15 7.24 -12.01
CA SER A 53 -11.60 7.17 -11.91
C SER A 53 -12.07 7.44 -10.48
N GLU A 54 -11.41 6.85 -9.48
CA GLU A 54 -11.71 7.10 -8.06
C GLU A 54 -11.46 8.57 -7.66
N LYS A 55 -10.35 9.16 -8.11
CA LYS A 55 -10.07 10.58 -7.88
C LYS A 55 -11.15 11.48 -8.48
N LEU A 56 -11.59 11.19 -9.71
CA LEU A 56 -12.70 11.89 -10.34
C LEU A 56 -14.00 11.71 -9.55
N LEU A 57 -14.24 10.55 -8.93
CA LEU A 57 -15.41 10.38 -8.07
C LEU A 57 -15.35 11.32 -6.87
N MET A 58 -14.19 11.46 -6.23
CA MET A 58 -14.01 12.40 -5.12
C MET A 58 -14.21 13.85 -5.55
N GLU A 59 -13.65 14.25 -6.69
CA GLU A 59 -13.75 15.61 -7.24
C GLU A 59 -15.17 15.97 -7.74
N ILE A 60 -15.87 15.02 -8.37
CA ILE A 60 -17.18 15.25 -8.99
C ILE A 60 -18.33 15.12 -7.98
N TYR A 61 -18.24 14.15 -7.07
CA TYR A 61 -19.33 13.85 -6.13
C TYR A 61 -19.13 14.44 -4.74
N ASP A 62 -18.06 15.23 -4.53
CA ASP A 62 -17.75 15.90 -3.27
C ASP A 62 -17.74 14.91 -2.08
N VAL A 63 -17.16 13.72 -2.31
CA VAL A 63 -17.05 12.69 -1.26
C VAL A 63 -16.02 13.17 -0.24
N GLN A 64 -16.51 13.77 0.84
CA GLN A 64 -15.68 14.21 1.95
C GLN A 64 -15.30 13.03 2.84
N LEU A 65 -14.05 13.01 3.30
CA LEU A 65 -13.68 12.19 4.44
C LEU A 65 -14.46 12.67 5.67
N PRO A 66 -14.72 11.79 6.65
CA PRO A 66 -15.32 12.21 7.92
C PRO A 66 -14.57 13.41 8.50
N GLU A 67 -15.28 14.30 9.18
CA GLU A 67 -14.63 15.40 9.89
C GLU A 67 -13.63 14.80 10.91
N THR A 68 -12.38 15.26 10.84
CA THR A 68 -11.36 14.84 11.79
C THR A 68 -11.73 15.30 13.19
N GLU A 69 -11.74 14.41 14.18
CA GLU A 69 -12.13 14.74 15.55
C GLU A 69 -11.04 15.45 16.36
N ILE A 70 -9.99 15.96 15.68
CA ILE A 70 -8.77 16.54 16.28
C ILE A 70 -9.08 17.66 17.31
N GLU A 71 -10.27 18.26 17.30
CA GLU A 71 -10.65 19.37 18.16
C GLU A 71 -11.42 18.99 19.45
N ASN A 72 -11.85 17.74 19.63
CA ASN A 72 -12.63 17.35 20.81
C ASN A 72 -11.85 16.38 21.71
N GLU A 73 -11.17 16.89 22.73
CA GLU A 73 -10.53 16.12 23.83
C GLU A 73 -11.46 15.12 24.54
N GLN A 74 -12.76 15.12 24.23
CA GLN A 74 -13.81 14.36 24.90
C GLN A 74 -14.32 13.13 24.14
N SER A 75 -13.90 12.87 22.89
CA SER A 75 -14.45 11.76 22.07
C SER A 75 -13.67 10.43 22.16
N HIS A 76 -12.48 10.40 22.76
CA HIS A 76 -11.69 9.17 22.96
C HIS A 76 -12.21 8.25 24.09
N GLN A 77 -13.50 7.89 24.06
CA GLN A 77 -14.10 6.98 25.05
C GLN A 77 -14.53 5.63 24.47
N ASN A 78 -14.32 5.38 23.17
CA ASN A 78 -14.86 4.19 22.52
C ASN A 78 -13.81 3.48 21.65
N ALA A 79 -12.92 2.72 22.28
CA ALA A 79 -12.60 1.33 21.96
C ALA A 79 -11.30 0.96 22.66
N ASP A 80 -11.37 0.29 23.82
CA ASP A 80 -10.27 -0.52 24.36
C ASP A 80 -8.86 0.15 24.23
N ASP A 81 -8.75 1.42 24.64
CA ASP A 81 -7.54 2.26 24.60
C ASP A 81 -6.46 1.74 25.55
N GLN A 82 -6.03 0.51 25.30
CA GLN A 82 -4.96 -0.12 26.03
C GLN A 82 -3.67 0.40 25.42
N VAL A 83 -2.91 1.07 26.28
CA VAL A 83 -1.52 1.43 25.98
C VAL A 83 -0.78 0.15 25.57
N ASP A 84 -0.14 0.17 24.41
CA ASP A 84 0.65 -0.95 23.93
C ASP A 84 1.91 -1.07 24.82
N PRO A 85 2.03 -2.13 25.64
CA PRO A 85 3.12 -2.25 26.59
C PRO A 85 4.48 -2.46 25.90
N ILE A 86 4.49 -3.06 24.70
CA ILE A 86 5.70 -3.32 23.94
C ILE A 86 6.18 -2.01 23.30
N ALA A 87 5.27 -1.29 22.63
CA ALA A 87 5.60 0.00 22.04
C ALA A 87 6.02 1.00 23.13
N LEU A 88 5.34 1.00 24.29
CA LEU A 88 5.72 1.83 25.45
C LEU A 88 7.13 1.49 25.93
N GLN A 89 7.48 0.21 26.04
CA GLN A 89 8.83 -0.21 26.42
C GLN A 89 9.89 0.25 25.41
N VAL A 90 9.61 0.14 24.11
CA VAL A 90 10.51 0.57 23.02
C VAL A 90 10.68 2.09 23.05
N LEU A 91 9.59 2.85 23.14
CA LEU A 91 9.64 4.32 23.22
C LEU A 91 10.32 4.79 24.50
N SER A 92 10.04 4.18 25.65
CA SER A 92 10.72 4.52 26.91
C SER A 92 12.24 4.32 26.81
N LYS A 93 12.68 3.34 26.02
CA LYS A 93 14.10 3.03 25.84
C LYS A 93 14.80 3.98 24.86
N TYR A 94 14.19 4.27 23.71
CA TYR A 94 14.85 4.99 22.61
C TYR A 94 14.40 6.44 22.44
N HIS A 95 13.19 6.77 22.88
CA HIS A 95 12.54 8.08 22.71
C HIS A 95 11.77 8.50 23.99
N PRO A 96 12.41 8.56 25.18
CA PRO A 96 11.71 8.75 26.45
C PRO A 96 10.90 10.05 26.55
N VAL A 97 11.36 11.12 25.89
CA VAL A 97 10.67 12.42 25.85
C VAL A 97 9.28 12.32 25.22
N ILE A 98 9.08 11.40 24.28
CA ILE A 98 7.78 11.20 23.64
C ILE A 98 6.77 10.63 24.65
N VAL A 99 7.21 9.76 25.55
CA VAL A 99 6.35 9.14 26.57
C VAL A 99 5.86 10.14 27.63
N GLU A 100 6.52 11.29 27.76
CA GLU A 100 6.08 12.36 28.67
C GLU A 100 4.79 13.04 28.20
N THR A 101 4.51 13.01 26.89
CA THR A 101 3.42 13.76 26.25
C THR A 101 2.47 12.89 25.44
N HIS A 102 2.88 11.67 25.06
CA HIS A 102 2.12 10.76 24.21
C HIS A 102 2.11 9.35 24.80
N ALA A 103 1.02 8.62 24.57
CA ALA A 103 0.92 7.20 24.88
C ALA A 103 0.74 6.39 23.58
N PRO A 104 1.51 5.30 23.37
CA PRO A 104 1.28 4.42 22.23
C PRO A 104 0.02 3.60 22.46
N ILE A 105 -0.97 3.73 21.60
CA ILE A 105 -2.23 2.98 21.70
C ILE A 105 -2.15 1.72 20.85
N CYS A 106 -2.67 0.60 21.37
CA CYS A 106 -2.79 -0.66 20.63
C CYS A 106 -3.65 -0.46 19.38
N VAL A 107 -3.23 -1.07 18.28
CA VAL A 107 -4.05 -1.20 17.07
C VAL A 107 -4.07 -2.63 16.58
N THR A 108 -5.09 -2.99 15.79
CA THR A 108 -5.19 -4.34 15.23
C THR A 108 -3.99 -4.67 14.31
N GLY A 109 -3.29 -5.77 14.63
CA GLY A 109 -2.11 -6.26 13.90
C GLY A 109 -2.43 -7.15 12.70
N ASP A 110 -3.23 -6.68 11.74
CA ASP A 110 -3.67 -7.45 10.55
C ASP A 110 -2.92 -7.10 9.26
N GLY A 111 -1.80 -6.40 9.38
CA GLY A 111 -1.07 -5.83 8.23
C GLY A 111 -1.64 -4.51 7.70
N ASN A 112 -2.72 -3.97 8.29
CA ASN A 112 -3.17 -2.60 8.06
C ASN A 112 -2.82 -1.67 9.23
N CYS A 113 -1.94 -2.09 10.14
CA CYS A 113 -1.64 -1.36 11.38
C CYS A 113 -1.24 0.10 11.16
N LEU A 114 -0.49 0.44 10.09
CA LEU A 114 -0.20 1.83 9.73
C LEU A 114 -1.49 2.63 9.51
N PHE A 115 -2.38 2.15 8.64
CA PHE A 115 -3.62 2.85 8.31
C PHE A 115 -4.61 2.87 9.47
N ARG A 116 -4.60 1.83 10.31
CA ARG A 116 -5.39 1.78 11.55
C ARG A 116 -4.90 2.82 12.56
N ALA A 117 -3.58 2.94 12.75
CA ALA A 117 -2.99 3.97 13.60
C ALA A 117 -3.29 5.38 13.11
N VAL A 118 -3.21 5.62 11.79
CA VAL A 118 -3.59 6.91 11.20
C VAL A 118 -5.09 7.17 11.37
N SER A 119 -5.94 6.17 11.14
CA SER A 119 -7.38 6.28 11.36
C SER A 119 -7.70 6.64 12.81
N LEU A 120 -7.07 5.95 13.76
CA LEU A 120 -7.27 6.17 15.19
C LEU A 120 -6.83 7.58 15.59
N ALA A 121 -5.69 8.05 15.08
CA ALA A 121 -5.17 9.38 15.36
C ALA A 121 -6.05 10.52 14.80
N LEU A 122 -6.72 10.31 13.66
CA LEU A 122 -7.52 11.35 12.99
C LEU A 122 -8.99 11.34 13.40
N TYR A 123 -9.54 10.15 13.67
CA TYR A 123 -10.98 9.94 13.80
C TYR A 123 -11.38 9.24 15.10
N GLY A 124 -10.42 8.93 15.99
CA GLY A 124 -10.70 8.19 17.22
C GLY A 124 -11.16 6.73 17.01
N THR A 125 -11.05 6.20 15.78
CA THR A 125 -11.48 4.84 15.42
C THR A 125 -10.58 4.22 14.36
N GLU A 126 -10.47 2.89 14.31
CA GLU A 126 -9.74 2.18 13.25
C GLU A 126 -10.54 1.99 11.95
N GLU A 127 -11.84 2.31 11.93
CA GLU A 127 -12.79 1.93 10.86
C GLU A 127 -12.39 2.42 9.46
N PHE A 128 -11.66 3.54 9.36
CA PHE A 128 -11.30 4.14 8.07
C PHE A 128 -9.99 3.61 7.48
N HIS A 129 -9.39 2.57 8.08
CA HIS A 129 -8.09 2.04 7.63
C HIS A 129 -8.07 1.63 6.14
N ALA A 130 -9.17 1.06 5.63
CA ALA A 130 -9.25 0.62 4.23
C ALA A 130 -9.34 1.82 3.26
N THR A 131 -10.11 2.84 3.64
CA THR A 131 -10.23 4.10 2.88
C THR A 131 -8.89 4.82 2.83
N LEU A 132 -8.20 4.95 3.97
CA LEU A 132 -6.86 5.55 4.03
C LEU A 132 -5.85 4.77 3.19
N ARG A 133 -5.93 3.44 3.19
CA ARG A 133 -5.09 2.60 2.33
C ARG A 133 -5.36 2.83 0.84
N LEU A 134 -6.63 2.97 0.45
CA LEU A 134 -7.01 3.30 -0.92
C LEU A 134 -6.47 4.68 -1.34
N LEU A 135 -6.61 5.70 -0.49
CA LEU A 135 -6.07 7.04 -0.76
C LEU A 135 -4.55 7.03 -0.93
N CYS A 136 -3.86 6.29 -0.07
CA CYS A 136 -2.42 6.08 -0.20
C CYS A 136 -2.06 5.43 -1.56
N ALA A 137 -2.83 4.42 -1.99
CA ALA A 137 -2.59 3.77 -3.28
C ALA A 137 -2.81 4.74 -4.45
N ILE A 138 -3.91 5.52 -4.43
CA ILE A 138 -4.22 6.53 -5.45
C ILE A 138 -3.09 7.57 -5.53
N GLU A 139 -2.64 8.08 -4.38
CA GLU A 139 -1.53 9.03 -4.29
C GLU A 139 -0.25 8.45 -4.93
N MET A 140 0.15 7.23 -4.57
CA MET A 140 1.34 6.61 -5.15
C MET A 140 1.25 6.43 -6.66
N ILE A 141 0.07 6.07 -7.16
CA ILE A 141 -0.20 5.86 -8.59
C ILE A 141 -0.13 7.17 -9.38
N GLU A 142 -0.81 8.21 -8.89
CA GLU A 142 -0.91 9.50 -9.58
C GLU A 142 0.39 10.32 -9.49
N ASN A 143 1.18 10.10 -8.43
CA ASN A 143 2.41 10.84 -8.14
C ASN A 143 3.67 9.96 -8.24
N ARG A 144 3.68 8.98 -9.16
CA ARG A 144 4.78 8.03 -9.40
C ARG A 144 6.21 8.61 -9.33
N PRO A 145 6.54 9.79 -9.89
CA PRO A 145 7.89 10.35 -9.82
C PRO A 145 8.42 10.55 -8.39
N HIS A 146 7.56 10.56 -7.37
CA HIS A 146 7.96 10.70 -5.98
C HIS A 146 8.23 9.35 -5.28
N TYR A 147 7.87 8.23 -5.91
CA TYR A 147 7.93 6.91 -5.28
C TYR A 147 8.70 5.86 -6.09
N ASP A 148 9.00 6.13 -7.35
CA ASP A 148 9.72 5.23 -8.25
C ASP A 148 11.12 5.78 -8.58
N TYR A 149 12.15 5.23 -7.95
CA TYR A 149 13.54 5.64 -8.20
C TYR A 149 14.05 5.27 -9.60
N GLU A 150 13.34 4.39 -10.33
CA GLU A 150 13.64 4.08 -11.73
C GLU A 150 12.95 5.06 -12.70
N HIS A 151 12.10 5.97 -12.20
CA HIS A 151 11.40 6.96 -13.01
C HIS A 151 12.33 8.08 -13.49
N LEU A 152 12.21 8.49 -14.76
CA LEU A 152 13.08 9.51 -15.38
C LEU A 152 13.04 10.87 -14.67
N LEU A 153 11.92 11.18 -14.00
CA LEU A 153 11.71 12.41 -13.25
C LEU A 153 11.72 12.18 -11.73
N PHE A 154 12.43 11.15 -11.26
CA PHE A 154 12.45 10.80 -9.84
C PHE A 154 12.88 11.98 -8.95
N VAL A 155 12.12 12.20 -7.87
CA VAL A 155 12.40 13.21 -6.85
C VAL A 155 12.74 12.50 -5.54
N ASP A 156 14.03 12.54 -5.16
CA ASP A 156 14.49 11.99 -3.88
C ASP A 156 14.20 12.97 -2.73
N HIS A 157 13.10 12.72 -2.03
CA HIS A 157 12.67 13.53 -0.87
C HIS A 157 13.50 13.28 0.39
N PHE A 158 14.16 12.12 0.50
CA PHE A 158 14.89 11.75 1.71
C PHE A 158 16.36 12.14 1.64
N ASN A 159 16.97 12.01 0.46
CA ASN A 159 18.39 12.31 0.21
C ASN A 159 19.31 11.69 1.28
N ASP A 160 19.00 10.45 1.68
CA ASP A 160 19.75 9.70 2.69
C ASP A 160 20.13 8.32 2.13
N PRO A 161 21.43 8.08 1.82
CA PRO A 161 21.88 6.84 1.21
C PRO A 161 21.77 5.62 2.14
N ARG A 162 21.44 5.83 3.43
CA ARG A 162 21.22 4.74 4.39
C ARG A 162 19.82 4.14 4.27
N LEU A 163 18.90 4.84 3.62
CA LEU A 163 17.54 4.34 3.39
C LEU A 163 17.52 3.43 2.18
N VAL A 164 16.93 2.25 2.36
CA VAL A 164 16.71 1.27 1.30
C VAL A 164 15.22 1.22 1.04
N PHE A 165 14.83 1.45 -0.20
CA PHE A 165 13.44 1.42 -0.63
C PHE A 165 13.19 0.22 -1.52
N ASP A 166 12.01 -0.39 -1.35
CA ASP A 166 11.53 -1.41 -2.27
C ASP A 166 11.29 -0.83 -3.66
N LYS A 167 11.25 -1.71 -4.66
CA LYS A 167 10.87 -1.33 -6.03
C LYS A 167 9.42 -0.84 -6.06
N TYR A 168 9.13 0.06 -6.99
CA TYR A 168 7.81 0.65 -7.12
C TYR A 168 6.69 -0.38 -7.33
N ASP A 169 6.92 -1.43 -8.10
CA ASP A 169 5.94 -2.50 -8.33
C ASP A 169 5.63 -3.30 -7.04
N VAL A 170 6.63 -3.52 -6.19
CA VAL A 170 6.47 -4.14 -4.87
C VAL A 170 5.69 -3.23 -3.95
N LEU A 171 6.08 -1.95 -3.85
CA LEU A 171 5.39 -0.95 -3.05
C LEU A 171 3.91 -0.84 -3.46
N LEU A 172 3.64 -0.74 -4.76
CA LEU A 172 2.29 -0.60 -5.28
C LEU A 172 1.42 -1.84 -5.01
N LYS A 173 2.00 -3.03 -5.19
CA LYS A 173 1.33 -4.29 -4.88
C LYS A 173 1.00 -4.40 -3.38
N ASP A 174 1.90 -3.94 -2.53
CA ASP A 174 1.67 -3.95 -1.10
C ASP A 174 0.54 -2.98 -0.74
N VAL A 175 0.59 -1.71 -1.13
CA VAL A 175 -0.47 -0.74 -0.76
C VAL A 175 -1.84 -1.10 -1.34
N THR A 176 -1.91 -1.69 -2.54
CA THR A 176 -3.19 -2.10 -3.15
C THR A 176 -3.79 -3.38 -2.56
N LYS A 177 -3.02 -4.16 -1.77
CA LYS A 177 -3.49 -5.41 -1.16
C LYS A 177 -3.71 -5.25 0.34
N VAL A 178 -4.98 -5.32 0.75
CA VAL A 178 -5.40 -5.27 2.17
C VAL A 178 -4.61 -6.30 3.00
N GLY A 179 -4.09 -5.84 4.15
CA GLY A 179 -3.32 -6.65 5.08
C GLY A 179 -1.87 -6.93 4.66
N SER A 180 -1.38 -6.29 3.59
CA SER A 180 0.05 -6.37 3.23
C SER A 180 0.87 -5.31 3.95
N PHE A 181 2.15 -5.56 4.08
CA PHE A 181 3.11 -4.71 4.79
C PHE A 181 3.12 -3.26 4.27
N SER A 182 3.60 -2.33 5.10
CA SER A 182 3.75 -0.92 4.75
C SER A 182 5.05 -0.40 5.33
N GLY A 183 5.82 0.30 4.51
CA GLY A 183 7.15 0.81 4.86
C GLY A 183 7.21 2.33 4.95
N LEU A 184 8.43 2.87 5.01
CA LEU A 184 8.67 4.32 5.10
C LEU A 184 8.05 5.09 3.92
N MET A 185 8.13 4.54 2.70
CA MET A 185 7.50 5.14 1.52
C MET A 185 5.99 5.22 1.65
N THR A 186 5.36 4.23 2.27
CA THR A 186 3.91 4.24 2.53
C THR A 186 3.54 5.33 3.54
N VAL A 187 4.38 5.59 4.56
CA VAL A 187 4.19 6.70 5.50
C VAL A 187 4.26 8.05 4.79
N SER A 188 5.23 8.23 3.90
CA SER A 188 5.34 9.45 3.08
C SER A 188 4.12 9.62 2.16
N ALA A 189 3.66 8.54 1.53
CA ALA A 189 2.52 8.60 0.62
C ALA A 189 1.21 8.93 1.34
N ILE A 190 0.90 8.29 2.47
CA ILE A 190 -0.32 8.62 3.22
C ILE A 190 -0.27 10.04 3.81
N SER A 191 0.92 10.52 4.21
CA SER A 191 1.12 11.91 4.62
C SER A 191 0.79 12.90 3.49
N ALA A 192 1.27 12.63 2.27
CA ALA A 192 0.97 13.45 1.09
C ALA A 192 -0.52 13.38 0.70
N ALA A 193 -1.11 12.18 0.69
CA ALA A 193 -2.52 11.97 0.35
C ALA A 193 -3.48 12.73 1.29
N LEU A 194 -3.12 12.83 2.57
CA LEU A 194 -3.89 13.56 3.58
C LEU A 194 -3.52 15.04 3.69
N ASN A 195 -2.43 15.47 3.03
CA ASN A 195 -1.83 16.78 3.21
C ASN A 195 -1.57 17.12 4.71
N LEU A 196 -1.13 16.11 5.47
CA LEU A 196 -0.86 16.23 6.90
C LEU A 196 0.52 15.65 7.23
N PRO A 197 1.36 16.35 8.02
CA PRO A 197 2.65 15.81 8.43
C PRO A 197 2.47 14.62 9.37
N ILE A 198 3.12 13.49 9.06
CA ILE A 198 3.14 12.30 9.92
C ILE A 198 4.56 12.10 10.44
N GLN A 199 4.70 12.04 11.77
CA GLN A 199 5.95 11.74 12.43
C GLN A 199 5.94 10.31 12.96
N SER A 200 6.94 9.52 12.55
CA SER A 200 7.11 8.14 13.01
C SER A 200 8.34 8.03 13.90
N TYR A 201 8.19 7.36 15.05
CA TYR A 201 9.27 7.08 15.99
C TYR A 201 9.56 5.58 15.98
N CYS A 202 10.70 5.20 15.40
CA CYS A 202 11.13 3.81 15.33
C CYS A 202 12.41 3.61 16.15
N PRO A 203 12.65 2.42 16.72
CA PRO A 203 13.97 2.07 17.24
C PRO A 203 14.99 2.05 16.09
N PRO A 204 16.28 2.31 16.38
CA PRO A 204 17.32 2.15 15.37
C PRO A 204 17.38 0.70 14.90
N THR A 205 17.31 0.47 13.60
CA THR A 205 17.59 -0.83 13.01
C THR A 205 19.08 -1.12 13.18
N GLN A 206 19.43 -2.25 13.80
CA GLN A 206 20.82 -2.70 13.78
C GLN A 206 21.17 -2.96 12.31
N ALA A 207 22.23 -2.32 11.81
CA ALA A 207 22.81 -2.66 10.52
C ALA A 207 23.20 -4.15 10.57
N ALA A 208 22.50 -4.98 9.80
CA ALA A 208 22.88 -6.36 9.56
C ALA A 208 24.13 -6.43 8.68
#